data_AF-A0AAU6K423-F1
#
_entry.id   AF-A0AAU6K423-F1
#
_cell.length_a   1.000
_cell.length_b   1.000
_cell.length_c   1.000
_cell.angle_alpha   90.00
_cell.angle_beta   90.00
_cell.angle_gamma   90.00
#
_symmetry.space_group_name_H-M   'P 1'
#
loop_
_entity.id
_entity.type
_entity.pdbx_description
1 polymer ?
#
loop_
_entity_poly.entity_id
_entity_poly.type
_entity_poly.pdbx_seq_one_letter_code
_entity_poly.pdbx_strand_id
1 'polypeptide(L)' 'MWGAHDVHVYHSGRKRFRHPVVGDLDLEYERMELPGDTRLAIAVYSAPPGTAAEDGLKLLASWSATTEVAQAAEADAGN' A
#
# COMPACT_ATOMS: atom_id res chain seq x y z
N MET A 1 -17.80 9.35 -22.60
CA MET A 1 -18.47 8.05 -22.88
C MET A 1 -17.69 6.97 -22.12
N TRP A 2 -18.19 6.55 -20.96
CA TRP A 2 -17.56 5.52 -20.11
C TRP A 2 -18.11 4.11 -20.41
N GLY A 3 -19.30 4.02 -21.02
CA GLY A 3 -20.00 2.76 -21.33
C GLY A 3 -19.51 1.98 -22.54
N ALA A 4 -18.29 2.21 -23.03
CA ALA A 4 -17.69 1.47 -24.15
C ALA A 4 -16.50 0.61 -23.72
N HIS A 5 -16.12 0.63 -22.44
CA HIS A 5 -15.01 -0.17 -21.92
C HIS A 5 -15.61 -1.33 -21.12
N ASP A 6 -15.26 -2.56 -21.49
CA ASP A 6 -15.45 -3.71 -20.61
C ASP A 6 -14.65 -3.47 -19.33
N VAL A 7 -15.37 -3.13 -18.26
CA VAL A 7 -14.79 -2.94 -16.94
C VAL A 7 -14.46 -4.33 -16.40
N HIS A 8 -13.24 -4.78 -16.62
CA HIS A 8 -12.75 -6.01 -16.01
C HIS A 8 -12.38 -5.71 -14.56
N VAL A 9 -13.05 -6.38 -13.62
CA VAL A 9 -12.66 -6.34 -12.22
C VAL A 9 -11.45 -7.24 -12.06
N TYR A 10 -10.27 -6.63 -12.09
CA TYR A 10 -9.06 -7.33 -11.69
C TYR A 10 -9.08 -7.47 -10.17
N HIS A 11 -9.00 -8.70 -9.69
CA HIS A 11 -8.90 -9.02 -8.26
C HIS A 11 -7.45 -9.23 -7.82
N SER A 12 -6.53 -9.46 -8.76
CA SER A 12 -5.10 -9.58 -8.49
C SER A 12 -4.27 -9.10 -9.68
N GLY A 13 -2.97 -8.92 -9.45
CA GLY A 13 -2.01 -8.57 -10.50
C GLY A 13 -0.73 -7.97 -9.93
N ARG A 14 0.07 -7.37 -10.81
CA ARG A 14 1.26 -6.60 -10.41
C ARG A 14 1.05 -5.12 -10.67
N LYS A 15 1.46 -4.29 -9.72
CA LYS A 15 1.47 -2.83 -9.85
C LYS A 15 2.88 -2.30 -9.63
N ARG A 16 3.29 -1.44 -10.56
CA ARG A 16 4.53 -0.69 -10.44
C ARG A 16 4.24 0.73 -9.96
N PHE A 17 4.88 1.11 -8.87
CA PHE A 17 4.85 2.46 -8.32
C PHE A 17 6.22 3.08 -8.42
N ARG A 18 6.26 4.41 -8.55
CA ARG A 18 7.49 5.19 -8.38
C ARG A 18 7.37 5.98 -7.08
N HIS A 19 8.00 5.48 -6.02
CA HIS A 19 8.02 6.12 -4.71
C HIS A 19 9.18 7.12 -4.61
N PRO A 20 8.97 8.34 -4.08
CA PRO A 20 10.01 9.38 -4.05
C PRO A 20 11.23 9.00 -3.21
N VAL A 21 11.06 8.15 -2.19
CA VAL A 21 12.14 7.78 -1.24
C VAL A 21 12.82 6.46 -1.61
N VAL A 22 12.07 5.45 -2.05
CA VAL A 22 12.59 4.08 -2.27
C VAL A 22 12.68 3.70 -3.73
N GLY A 23 12.36 4.62 -4.64
CA GLY A 23 12.40 4.39 -6.08
C GLY A 23 11.24 3.51 -6.54
N ASP A 24 11.51 2.63 -7.50
CA ASP A 24 10.49 1.81 -8.12
C ASP A 24 10.11 0.61 -7.23
N LEU A 25 8.80 0.43 -7.00
CA LEU A 25 8.23 -0.71 -6.27
C LEU A 25 7.36 -1.53 -7.21
N ASP A 26 7.75 -2.78 -7.46
CA ASP A 26 6.94 -3.76 -8.17
C ASP A 26 6.26 -4.67 -7.14
N LEU A 27 4.96 -4.46 -6.94
CA LEU A 27 4.17 -5.10 -5.91
C LEU A 27 3.11 -5.98 -6.54
N GLU A 28 2.97 -7.19 -6.00
CA GLU A 28 1.77 -7.98 -6.19
C GLU A 28 0.62 -7.28 -5.47
N TYR A 29 -0.56 -7.26 -6.08
CA TYR A 29 -1.75 -6.73 -5.46
C TYR A 29 -2.87 -7.75 -5.48
N GLU A 30 -3.68 -7.71 -4.43
CA GLU A 30 -4.91 -8.46 -4.31
C GLU A 30 -6.01 -7.53 -3.78
N ARG A 31 -7.24 -7.67 -4.30
CA ARG A 31 -8.42 -6.93 -3.85
C ARG A 31 -9.53 -7.91 -3.50
N MET A 32 -9.98 -7.85 -2.25
CA MET A 32 -11.03 -8.71 -1.69
C MET A 32 -12.19 -7.85 -1.21
N GLU A 33 -13.42 -8.23 -1.52
CA GLU A 33 -14.61 -7.60 -0.94
C GLU A 33 -14.77 -8.03 0.52
N LEU A 34 -15.26 -7.12 1.37
CA LEU A 34 -15.46 -7.44 2.78
C LEU A 34 -16.77 -8.23 2.97
N PRO A 35 -16.74 -9.39 3.63
CA PRO A 35 -17.97 -10.11 3.95
C PRO A 35 -18.90 -9.23 4.79
N GLY A 36 -20.13 -9.01 4.31
CA GLY A 36 -21.16 -8.22 5.00
C GLY A 36 -21.36 -6.79 4.49
N ASP A 37 -20.46 -6.25 3.67
CA ASP A 37 -20.66 -4.97 2.99
C ASP A 37 -19.99 -4.95 1.61
N THR A 38 -20.80 -5.08 0.56
CA THR A 38 -20.34 -5.09 -0.85
C THR A 38 -19.80 -3.74 -1.33
N ARG A 39 -19.87 -2.68 -0.51
CA ARG A 39 -19.27 -1.38 -0.83
C ARG A 39 -17.85 -1.24 -0.28
N LEU A 40 -17.42 -2.15 0.59
CA LEU A 40 -16.09 -2.15 1.17
C LEU A 40 -15.22 -3.22 0.51
N ALA A 41 -13.96 -2.87 0.28
CA ALA A 41 -12.96 -3.79 -0.22
C ALA A 41 -11.62 -3.52 0.45
N ILE A 42 -10.89 -4.59 0.75
CA ILE A 42 -9.51 -4.57 1.19
C ILE A 42 -8.62 -4.71 -0.03
N ALA A 43 -7.58 -3.88 -0.14
CA ALA A 43 -6.53 -4.04 -1.12
C ALA A 43 -5.21 -4.31 -0.41
N VAL A 44 -4.59 -5.45 -0.69
CA VAL A 44 -3.28 -5.84 -0.16
C VAL A 44 -2.25 -5.63 -1.25
N TYR A 45 -1.10 -5.07 -0.88
CA TYR A 45 0.07 -4.97 -1.74
C TYR A 45 1.25 -5.65 -1.06
N SER A 46 1.87 -6.61 -1.73
CA SER A 46 3.01 -7.38 -1.21
C SER A 46 4.18 -7.33 -2.18
N ALA A 47 5.39 -7.35 -1.63
CA ALA A 47 6.60 -7.53 -2.42
C ALA A 47 7.03 -9.00 -2.37
N PRO A 48 7.47 -9.60 -3.49
CA PRO A 48 8.06 -10.93 -3.46
C PRO A 48 9.33 -10.95 -2.59
N PRO A 49 9.59 -12.04 -1.84
CA PRO A 49 10.76 -12.14 -0.98
C PRO A 49 12.09 -12.06 -1.76
N GLY A 50 13.10 -11.46 -1.15
CA GLY A 50 14.43 -11.26 -1.72
C GLY A 50 14.51 -10.22 -2.83
N THR A 51 13.48 -9.38 -2.99
CA THR A 51 13.45 -8.34 -4.04
C THR A 51 13.73 -6.95 -3.47
N ALA A 52 14.19 -6.04 -4.34
CA ALA A 52 14.36 -4.63 -3.98
C ALA A 52 13.05 -3.97 -3.52
N ALA A 53 11.89 -4.47 -3.98
CA ALA A 53 10.60 -4.01 -3.50
C ALA A 53 10.33 -4.43 -2.05
N GLU A 54 10.81 -5.59 -1.61
CA GLU A 54 10.72 -6.03 -0.21
C GLU A 54 11.55 -5.11 0.69
N ASP A 55 12.80 -4.82 0.30
CA ASP A 55 13.67 -3.92 1.05
C ASP A 55 13.10 -2.49 1.10
N GLY A 56 12.52 -2.02 -0.01
CA GLY A 56 11.82 -0.75 -0.08
C GLY A 56 10.62 -0.68 0.88
N LEU A 57 9.78 -1.72 0.93
CA LEU A 57 8.67 -1.78 1.88
C LEU A 57 9.15 -1.80 3.34
N LYS A 58 10.23 -2.54 3.66
CA LYS A 58 10.83 -2.56 5.00
C LYS A 58 11.34 -1.17 5.41
N LEU A 59 12.00 -0.46 4.50
CA LEU A 59 12.49 0.90 4.76
C LEU A 59 11.35 1.90 4.99
N LEU A 60 10.27 1.80 4.20
CA LEU A 60 9.10 2.63 4.40
C LEU A 60 8.42 2.34 5.74
N ALA A 61 8.32 1.06 6.14
CA ALA A 61 7.76 0.68 7.42
C ALA A 61 8.55 1.26 8.60
N SER A 62 9.88 1.20 8.56
CA SER A 62 10.72 1.77 9.64
C SER A 62 10.63 3.29 9.70
N TRP A 63 10.53 3.96 8.56
CA TRP A 63 10.37 5.42 8.50
C TRP A 63 9.01 5.87 9.04
N SER A 64 7.92 5.18 8.68
CA SER A 64 6.59 5.46 9.22
C SER A 64 6.55 5.29 10.74
N ALA A 65 7.11 4.20 11.27
CA ALA A 65 7.19 3.98 12.71
C ALA A 65 7.97 5.09 13.43
N THR A 66 9.07 5.58 12.84
CA THR A 66 9.84 6.70 13.39
C THR A 66 9.00 8.00 13.42
N THR A 67 8.22 8.24 12.37
CA THR A 67 7.35 9.41 12.27
C THR A 67 6.23 9.37 13.31
N GLU A 68 5.58 8.22 13.51
CA GLU A 68 4.55 8.04 14.53
C GLU A 68 5.06 8.31 15.95
N VAL A 69 6.27 7.83 16.27
CA VAL A 69 6.91 8.08 17.57
C VAL A 69 7.19 9.57 17.77
N ALA A 70 7.68 10.26 16.74
CA ALA A 70 7.92 11.70 16.80
C ALA A 70 6.62 12.48 17.06
N GLN A 71 5.55 12.16 16.32
CA GLN A 71 4.24 12.81 16.48
C GLN A 71 3.62 12.56 17.87
N ALA A 72 3.80 11.35 18.44
CA ALA A 72 3.33 11.04 19.78
C ALA A 72 4.08 11.83 20.87
N ALA A 73 5.41 12.00 20.72
CA ALA A 73 6.20 12.79 21.65
C ALA A 73 5.85 14.29 21.62
N GLU A 74 5.54 14.84 20.45
CA GLU A 74 5.07 16.23 20.31
C GLU A 74 3.70 16.44 20.95
N ALA A 75 2.80 15.46 20.88
CA ALA A 75 1.48 15.52 21.50
C ALA A 75 1.55 15.48 23.05
N ASP A 76 2.50 14.74 23.63
CA ASP A 76 2.73 14.66 25.08
C ASP A 76 3.34 15.96 25.64
N ALA A 77 4.23 16.61 24.90
CA ALA A 77 4.86 17.87 25.30
C ALA A 77 3.90 19.09 25.29
N GLY A 78 2.75 18.97 24.63
CA GLY A 78 1.75 20.03 24.47
C GLY A 78 0.60 20.00 25.49
N ASN A 79 0.58 19.06 26.43
CA ASN A 79 -0.45 18.89 27.46
C ASN A 79 0.09 19.20 28.86
#